data_AF-A0A183M0U5-F1
#
_entry.id   AF-A0A183M0U5-F1
#
_cell.length_a   1.000
_cell.length_b   1.000
_cell.length_c   1.000
_cell.angle_alpha   90.00
_cell.angle_beta   90.00
_cell.angle_gamma   90.00
#
_symmetry.space_group_name_H-M   'P 1'
#
loop_
_entity.id
_entity.type
_entity.pdbx_description
1 polymer ?
#
loop_
_entity_poly.entity_id
_entity_poly.type
_entity_poly.pdbx_seq_one_letter_code
_entity_poly.pdbx_strand_id
1 'polypeptide(L)' 'MGDFNAKVGTDNTGYEDIMGRQGLGERNENGERFANLCAFNKPVIGGTIFPHKRIHKTTWTSPDHTT' A
#
# COMPACT_ATOMS: atom_id res chain seq x y z
N MET A 1 13.21 4.68 0.95
CA MET A 1 12.43 3.48 1.32
C MET A 1 12.67 2.42 0.25
N GLY A 2 12.66 1.14 0.64
CA GLY A 2 12.91 0.01 -0.25
C GLY A 2 11.63 -0.66 -0.74
N ASP A 3 11.79 -1.83 -1.35
CA ASP A 3 10.69 -2.70 -1.75
C ASP A 3 10.35 -3.67 -0.62
N PHE A 4 9.06 -3.73 -0.25
CA PHE A 4 8.53 -4.59 0.81
C PHE A 4 7.73 -5.78 0.28
N ASN A 5 7.60 -5.92 -1.05
CA ASN A 5 6.75 -6.92 -1.69
C ASN A 5 5.31 -6.93 -1.13
N ALA A 6 4.79 -5.73 -0.83
CA ALA A 6 3.55 -5.51 -0.12
C ALA A 6 2.56 -4.75 -1.00
N LYS A 7 1.32 -5.27 -1.08
CA LYS A 7 0.18 -4.55 -1.65
C LYS A 7 -0.73 -4.14 -0.51
N VAL A 8 -0.77 -2.84 -0.23
CA VAL A 8 -1.60 -2.29 0.86
C VAL A 8 -3.05 -2.07 0.43
N GLY A 9 -3.30 -1.90 -0.87
CA GLY A 9 -4.63 -1.73 -1.44
C GLY A 9 -5.24 -0.33 -1.24
N THR A 10 -6.53 -0.18 -1.53
CA THR A 10 -7.29 1.07 -1.33
C THR A 10 -8.07 1.13 -0.04
N ASP A 11 -8.45 -0.02 0.50
CA ASP A 11 -9.14 -0.10 1.78
C ASP A 11 -8.18 0.34 2.87
N ASN A 12 -8.59 1.32 3.67
CA ASN A 12 -7.81 1.85 4.79
C ASN A 12 -8.56 1.72 6.12
N THR A 13 -9.63 0.92 6.16
CA THR A 13 -10.44 0.70 7.38
C THR A 13 -9.55 0.20 8.52
N GLY A 14 -9.52 0.92 9.63
CA GLY A 14 -8.70 0.61 10.81
C GLY A 14 -7.23 1.00 10.70
N TYR A 15 -6.82 1.67 9.62
CA TYR A 15 -5.45 2.16 9.38
C TYR A 15 -5.46 3.62 8.86
N GLU A 16 -6.53 4.37 9.13
CA GLU A 16 -6.77 5.71 8.57
C GLU A 16 -5.72 6.75 8.96
N ASP A 17 -5.03 6.53 10.09
CA ASP A 17 -3.98 7.37 10.63
C ASP A 17 -2.63 7.19 9.90
N ILE A 18 -2.38 6.00 9.38
CA ILE A 18 -1.12 5.65 8.69
C ILE A 18 -1.29 5.50 7.18
N MET A 19 -2.51 5.41 6.67
CA MET A 19 -2.79 5.02 5.28
C MET A 19 -3.96 5.80 4.68
N GLY A 20 -3.75 6.31 3.48
CA GLY A 20 -4.79 6.94 2.67
C GLY A 20 -5.49 5.98 1.72
N ARG A 21 -6.43 6.50 0.93
CA ARG A 21 -7.25 5.70 -0.01
C ARG A 21 -6.70 5.66 -1.44
N GLN A 22 -5.51 6.20 -1.67
CA GLN A 22 -4.92 6.32 -3.00
C GLN A 22 -4.07 5.12 -3.42
N GLY A 23 -3.99 4.07 -2.61
CA GLY A 23 -3.36 2.82 -3.04
C GLY A 23 -4.06 2.16 -4.23
N LEU A 24 -3.60 0.96 -4.60
CA LEU A 24 -4.09 0.24 -5.77
C LEU A 24 -4.32 -1.24 -5.44
N GLY A 25 -5.45 -1.77 -5.91
CA GLY A 25 -5.79 -3.18 -5.80
C GLY A 25 -6.23 -3.61 -4.41
N GLU A 26 -6.25 -4.91 -4.20
CA GLU A 26 -6.57 -5.53 -2.91
C GLU A 26 -5.33 -5.71 -2.07
N ARG A 27 -5.53 -5.68 -0.75
CA ARG A 27 -4.45 -5.88 0.21
C ARG A 27 -4.05 -7.35 0.22
N ASN A 28 -2.75 -7.63 0.09
CA ASN A 28 -2.22 -9.00 0.26
C ASN A 28 -1.69 -9.21 1.68
N GLU A 29 -1.31 -10.45 2.01
CA GLU A 29 -0.81 -10.80 3.35
C GLU A 29 0.40 -9.94 3.77
N ASN A 30 1.33 -9.69 2.85
CA ASN A 30 2.47 -8.80 3.10
C ASN A 30 2.03 -7.34 3.34
N GLY A 31 0.98 -6.90 2.63
CA GLY A 31 0.33 -5.61 2.82
C GLY A 31 -0.23 -5.43 4.22
N GLU A 32 -0.88 -6.45 4.77
CA GLU A 32 -1.35 -6.43 6.15
C GLU A 32 -0.20 -6.39 7.16
N ARG A 33 0.82 -7.23 6.98
CA ARG A 33 2.00 -7.21 7.86
C ARG A 33 2.70 -5.86 7.83
N PHE A 34 2.79 -5.23 6.66
CA PHE A 34 3.37 -3.91 6.50
C PHE A 34 2.51 -2.80 7.13
N ALA A 35 1.18 -2.85 6.96
CA ALA A 35 0.27 -1.92 7.61
C ALA A 35 0.34 -2.02 9.14
N ASN A 36 0.38 -3.24 9.69
CA ASN A 36 0.57 -3.49 11.12
C ASN A 36 1.91 -2.93 11.64
N LEU A 37 3.00 -3.12 10.89
CA LEU A 37 4.30 -2.54 11.22
C LEU A 37 4.22 -1.01 11.28
N CYS A 38 3.51 -0.40 10.34
CA CYS A 38 3.31 1.04 10.29
C CYS A 38 2.41 1.54 11.42
N ALA A 39 1.36 0.81 11.78
CA ALA A 39 0.46 1.17 12.88
C ALA A 39 1.21 1.15 14.22
N PHE A 40 2.07 0.14 14.42
CA PHE A 40 2.85 0.02 15.65
C PHE A 40 3.93 1.11 15.78
N ASN A 41 4.65 1.40 14.69
CA ASN A 41 5.79 2.32 14.72
C ASN A 41 5.46 3.76 14.32
N LYS A 42 4.20 4.02 13.93
CA LYS A 42 3.67 5.31 13.48
C LYS A 42 4.27 5.93 12.20
N PRO A 43 4.92 5.22 11.24
CA PRO A 43 5.15 5.80 9.92
C PRO A 43 3.87 5.80 9.07
N VAL A 44 3.75 6.80 8.20
CA VAL A 44 2.66 6.93 7.23
C VAL A 44 3.08 6.35 5.88
N ILE A 45 2.19 5.57 5.27
CA ILE A 45 2.36 4.94 3.95
C ILE A 45 2.14 5.99 2.86
N GLY A 46 3.17 6.79 2.56
CA GLY A 46 3.07 7.96 1.66
C GLY A 46 2.49 7.68 0.27
N GLY A 47 2.74 6.50 -0.32
CA GLY A 47 2.21 6.11 -1.63
C GLY A 47 0.68 6.00 -1.69
N THR A 48 0.00 6.01 -0.55
CA THR A 48 -1.45 5.90 -0.42
C THR A 48 -2.15 7.23 -0.10
N ILE A 49 -1.38 8.29 0.19
CA ILE A 49 -1.93 9.58 0.65
C ILE A 49 -2.33 10.47 -0.53
N PHE A 50 -1.43 10.61 -1.51
CA PHE A 50 -1.60 11.60 -2.56
C PHE A 50 -2.30 11.04 -3.81
N PRO A 51 -3.19 11.83 -4.44
CA PRO A 51 -3.78 11.44 -5.70
C PRO A 51 -2.70 11.42 -6.79
N HIS A 52 -2.52 10.26 -7.42
CA HIS A 52 -1.62 10.07 -8.55
C HIS A 52 -2.33 9.37 -9.71
N LYS A 53 -1.81 9.58 -10.92
CA LYS A 53 -2.21 8.79 -12.09
C LYS A 53 -1.95 7.31 -11.82
N ARG A 54 -2.86 6.43 -12.26
CA ARG A 54 -2.77 4.97 -12.03
C ARG A 54 -1.42 4.38 -12.45
N ILE A 55 -0.82 4.88 -13.55
CA ILE A 55 0.50 4.47 -14.04
C ILE A 55 1.66 4.76 -13.09
N HIS A 56 1.45 5.62 -12.08
CA HIS A 56 2.46 5.99 -11.07
C HIS A 56 2.12 5.46 -9.68
N LYS A 57 1.03 4.69 -9.53
CA LYS A 57 0.61 4.13 -8.22
C LYS A 57 1.33 2.83 -7.86
N THR A 58 1.99 2.20 -8.83
CA THR A 58 2.75 0.97 -8.59
C THR A 58 4.17 1.14 -9.11
N THR A 59 5.13 0.61 -8.36
CA THR A 59 6.55 0.55 -8.76
C THR A 59 6.85 -0.72 -9.56
N TRP A 60 5.98 -1.72 -9.47
CA TRP A 60 6.13 -2.99 -10.18
C TRP A 60 4.78 -3.58 -10.56
N THR A 61 4.72 -4.30 -11.68
CA THR A 61 3.55 -5.08 -12.09
C THR A 61 4.07 -6.37 -12.67
N SER A 62 3.47 -7.48 -12.27
CA SER A 62 3.87 -8.79 -12.78
C SER A 62 3.58 -8.86 -14.28
N PRO A 63 4.52 -9.38 -15.10
CA PRO A 63 4.32 -9.49 -16.55
C PRO A 63 3.13 -10.38 -16.94
N ASP A 64 2.77 -11.31 -16.07
CA ASP A 64 1.67 -12.26 -16.21
C ASP A 64 0.37 -11.79 -15.55
N HIS A 65 0.37 -10.61 -14.93
CA HIS A 65 -0.75 -10.07 -14.16
C HIS A 65 -1.24 -10.96 -13.02
N THR A 66 -0.44 -11.94 -12.60
CA THR A 66 -0.73 -12.75 -11.41
C THR A 66 -0.05 -12.14 -10.21
N THR A 67 -0.72 -12.12 -9.06
CA THR A 67 -0.15 -11.64 -7.79
C THR A 67 -0.77 -12.34 -6.62
#